data_AF-A0A3S4K082-F1
#
_entry.id   AF-A0A3S4K082-F1
#
_cell.length_a   1.000
_cell.length_b   1.000
_cell.length_c   1.000
_cell.angle_alpha   90.00
_cell.angle_beta   90.00
_cell.angle_gamma   90.00
#
_symmetry.space_group_name_H-M   'P 1'
#
loop_
_entity.id
_entity.type
_entity.pdbx_description
1 polymer ?
#
loop_
_entity_poly.entity_id
_entity_poly.type
_entity_poly.pdbx_seq_one_letter_code
_entity_poly.pdbx_strand_id
1 'polypeptide(L)' 'MAEKGIEQPRSLAAAFYEPINGTGQLDEAVQRITTLRENMNKVYEQKTDYTSFDVMNKQGSMKDVLDFICA' A
#
# COMPACT_ATOMS: atom_id res chain seq x y z
N MET A 1 -5.25 0.82 -1.09
CA MET A 1 -4.59 -0.48 -1.32
C MET A 1 -5.25 -1.52 -0.43
N ALA A 2 -5.35 -2.76 -0.91
CA ALA A 2 -5.78 -3.91 -0.14
C ALA A 2 -4.70 -4.99 -0.22
N GLU A 3 -4.41 -5.65 0.90
CA GLU A 3 -3.54 -6.83 0.98
C GLU A 3 -4.40 -8.04 1.40
N LYS A 4 -4.13 -9.21 0.83
CA LYS A 4 -4.84 -10.46 1.14
C LYS A 4 -3.83 -11.60 1.29
N GLY A 5 -4.01 -12.43 2.31
CA GLY A 5 -3.13 -13.57 2.59
C GLY A 5 -3.48 -14.27 3.90
N ILE A 6 -2.69 -15.28 4.26
CA ILE A 6 -2.83 -16.06 5.50
C ILE A 6 -1.94 -15.54 6.64
N GLU A 7 -1.06 -14.60 6.33
CA GLU A 7 -0.12 -13.99 7.27
C GLU A 7 -0.82 -13.07 8.26
N GLN A 8 -0.14 -12.76 9.38
CA GLN A 8 -0.67 -11.85 10.39
C GLN A 8 -0.96 -10.46 9.78
N PRO A 9 -2.12 -9.84 10.08
CA PRO A 9 -2.41 -8.48 9.65
C PRO A 9 -1.36 -7.50 10.15
N ARG A 10 -0.95 -6.59 9.27
CA ARG A 10 0.09 -5.59 9.54
C ARG A 10 -0.39 -4.19 9.22
N SER A 11 0.03 -3.22 10.04
CA SER A 11 -0.27 -1.81 9.81
C SER A 11 0.86 -1.15 9.03
N LEU A 12 0.50 -0.32 8.06
CA LEU A 12 1.44 0.52 7.31
C LEU A 12 1.49 1.96 7.84
N ALA A 13 0.81 2.26 8.96
CA ALA A 13 0.76 3.61 9.53
C ALA A 13 2.16 4.16 9.91
N ALA A 14 3.11 3.28 10.20
CA ALA A 14 4.50 3.65 10.49
C ALA A 14 5.19 4.39 9.33
N ALA A 15 4.69 4.27 8.09
CA ALA A 15 5.19 5.03 6.94
C ALA A 15 5.05 6.56 7.13
N PHE A 16 4.20 6.97 8.07
CA PHE A 16 3.86 8.37 8.34
C PHE A 16 4.19 8.79 9.77
N TYR A 17 4.97 7.99 10.50
CA TYR A 17 5.40 8.35 11.86
C TYR A 17 6.22 9.64 11.85
N GLU A 18 7.14 9.74 10.89
CA GLU A 18 7.73 11.02 10.51
C GLU A 18 6.75 11.80 9.63
N PRO A 19 6.35 13.03 10.01
CA PRO A 19 5.41 13.84 9.24
C PRO A 19 5.87 14.07 7.80
N ILE A 20 4.90 14.12 6.88
CA ILE A 20 5.13 14.54 5.50
C ILE A 20 5.07 16.06 5.47
N ASN A 21 6.10 16.70 4.91
CA ASN A 21 6.26 18.16 4.89
C ASN A 21 6.45 18.68 3.46
N GLY A 22 6.14 19.95 3.22
CA GLY A 22 6.36 20.61 1.92
C GLY A 22 5.24 20.40 0.89
N THR A 23 5.58 20.61 -0.37
CA THR A 23 4.67 20.48 -1.54
C THR A 23 4.79 19.08 -2.15
N GLY A 24 3.68 18.47 -2.57
CA GLY A 24 3.68 17.11 -3.13
C GLY A 24 3.40 16.00 -2.11
N GLN A 25 2.72 16.34 -1.02
CA GLN A 25 2.45 15.42 0.10
C GLN A 25 1.75 14.13 -0.33
N LEU A 26 0.88 14.19 -1.35
CA LEU A 26 0.19 12.99 -1.86
C LEU A 26 1.17 12.02 -2.52
N ASP A 27 2.06 12.50 -3.38
CA ASP A 27 3.05 11.67 -4.07
C ASP A 27 4.02 11.05 -3.05
N GLU A 28 4.48 11.84 -2.09
CA GLU A 28 5.33 11.36 -1.00
C GLU A 28 4.59 10.33 -0.13
N ALA A 29 3.31 10.56 0.17
CA ALA A 29 2.51 9.63 0.96
C ALA A 29 2.38 8.26 0.26
N VAL A 30 2.07 8.28 -1.03
CA VAL A 30 1.96 7.07 -1.87
C VAL A 30 3.31 6.34 -1.95
N GLN A 31 4.41 7.08 -2.13
CA GLN A 31 5.75 6.49 -2.17
C GLN A 31 6.11 5.82 -0.84
N ARG A 32 5.93 6.51 0.29
CA ARG A 32 6.30 5.98 1.63
C ARG A 32 5.50 4.74 2.00
N ILE A 33 4.17 4.74 1.80
CA ILE A 33 3.34 3.58 2.14
C ILE A 33 3.66 2.36 1.27
N THR A 34 3.90 2.55 -0.03
CA THR A 34 4.26 1.47 -0.95
C THR A 34 5.65 0.91 -0.63
N THR A 35 6.60 1.78 -0.29
CA THR A 35 7.96 1.40 0.12
C THR A 35 7.94 0.59 1.42
N LEU A 36 7.16 1.00 2.43
CA LEU A 36 7.04 0.24 3.68
C LEU A 36 6.46 -1.16 3.43
N ARG A 37 5.44 -1.28 2.57
CA ARG A 37 4.84 -2.55 2.20
C ARG A 37 5.85 -3.49 1.51
N GLU A 38 6.64 -2.98 0.56
CA GLU A 38 7.76 -3.72 -0.06
C GLU A 38 8.82 -4.14 0.97
N ASN A 39 9.21 -3.24 1.88
CA ASN A 39 10.18 -3.52 2.93
C ASN A 39 9.69 -4.62 3.88
N MET A 40 8.42 -4.59 4.27
CA MET A 40 7.83 -5.64 5.11
C MET A 40 7.82 -6.99 4.38
N ASN A 41 7.43 -7.05 3.10
CA ASN A 41 7.52 -8.28 2.31
C ASN A 41 8.96 -8.81 2.25
N LYS A 42 9.93 -7.94 2.01
CA LYS A 42 11.34 -8.32 1.93
C LYS A 42 11.89 -8.83 3.27
N VAL A 43 11.63 -8.11 4.37
CA VAL A 43 12.22 -8.41 5.69
C VAL A 43 11.53 -9.58 6.38
N TYR A 44 10.21 -9.70 6.22
CA TYR A 44 9.45 -10.81 6.79
C TYR A 44 9.45 -12.04 5.88
N GLU A 45 10.12 -11.96 4.72
CA GLU A 45 10.13 -13.02 3.69
C GLU A 45 8.70 -13.43 3.25
N GLN A 46 7.79 -12.45 3.30
CA GLN A 46 6.38 -12.62 2.97
C GLN A 46 6.13 -12.31 1.49
N LYS A 47 5.21 -13.07 0.89
CA LYS A 47 4.65 -12.77 -0.42
C LYS A 47 3.14 -12.61 -0.31
N THR A 48 2.72 -11.48 0.25
CA THR A 48 1.31 -11.13 0.39
C THR A 48 0.78 -10.56 -0.93
N ASP A 49 -0.31 -11.14 -1.43
CA ASP A 49 -1.00 -10.61 -2.60
C ASP A 49 -1.60 -9.25 -2.27
N TYR A 50 -1.61 -8.34 -3.24
CA TYR A 50 -2.13 -7.00 -3.04
C TYR A 50 -2.67 -6.40 -4.32
N THR A 51 -3.54 -5.41 -4.18
CA THR A 51 -3.98 -4.54 -5.27
C THR A 51 -4.15 -3.11 -4.78
N SER A 52 -4.03 -2.15 -5.69
CA SER A 52 -4.16 -0.73 -5.41
C SER A 52 -4.75 0.03 -6.60
N PHE A 53 -5.23 1.23 -6.34
CA PHE A 53 -5.50 2.23 -7.37
C PHE A 53 -4.89 3.56 -6.93
N ASP A 54 -4.54 4.37 -7.91
CA ASP A 54 -3.97 5.70 -7.76
C ASP A 54 -4.69 6.68 -8.69
N VAL A 55 -5.45 7.59 -8.08
CA VAL A 55 -6.24 8.59 -8.79
C VAL A 55 -5.35 9.64 -9.45
N MET A 56 -4.22 9.99 -8.82
CA MET A 56 -3.31 11.01 -9.33
C MET A 56 -2.64 10.53 -10.62
N ASN A 57 -2.28 9.25 -10.66
CA ASN A 57 -1.61 8.62 -11.81
C ASN A 57 -2.58 7.93 -12.79
N LYS A 58 -3.90 7.93 -12.53
CA LYS A 58 -4.92 7.23 -13.33
C LYS A 58 -4.65 5.73 -13.48
N GLN A 59 -4.22 5.09 -12.39
CA GLN A 59 -3.85 3.67 -12.38
C GLN A 59 -4.81 2.85 -11.50
N GLY A 60 -5.15 1.65 -11.97
CA GLY A 60 -6.09 0.75 -11.28
C GLY A 60 -7.51 1.31 -11.18
N SER A 61 -8.37 0.61 -10.46
CA SER A 61 -9.74 1.05 -10.20
C SER A 61 -10.28 0.52 -8.87
N MET A 62 -11.35 1.15 -8.38
CA MET A 62 -12.10 0.63 -7.24
C MET A 62 -12.66 -0.77 -7.54
N LYS A 63 -13.05 -1.02 -8.80
CA LYS A 63 -13.54 -2.33 -9.23
C LYS A 63 -12.48 -3.40 -9.02
N ASP A 64 -11.22 -3.14 -9.39
CA ASP A 64 -10.13 -4.11 -9.21
C ASP A 64 -9.89 -4.46 -7.74
N VAL A 65 -10.04 -3.48 -6.84
CA VAL A 65 -9.96 -3.72 -5.39
C VAL A 65 -11.13 -4.58 -4.91
N LEU A 66 -12.35 -4.29 -5.36
CA LEU A 66 -13.55 -5.06 -4.98
C LEU A 66 -13.47 -6.50 -5.50
N ASP A 67 -13.11 -6.68 -6.76
CA ASP A 67 -12.94 -8.00 -7.36
C ASP A 67 -11.83 -8.79 -6.64
N PHE A 68 -10.73 -8.13 -6.24
CA PHE A 68 -9.65 -8.74 -5.47
C PHE A 68 -10.08 -9.23 -4.07
N ILE A 69 -10.88 -8.45 -3.33
CA ILE A 69 -11.30 -8.84 -1.97
C ILE A 69 -12.44 -9.87 -1.96
N CYS A 70 -13.21 -9.97 -3.05
CA CYS A 70 -14.30 -10.93 -3.18
C CYS A 70 -13.88 -12.27 -3.79
N ALA A 71 -12.70 -12.34 -4.42
CA ALA A 71 -12.10 -13.58 -4.91
C ALA A 71 -11.55 -14.45 -3.77
#